data_AF-A0AAD1M217-F1
#
_entry.id   AF-A0AAD1M217-F1
#
_cell.length_a   1.000
_cell.length_b   1.000
_cell.length_c   1.000
_cell.angle_alpha   90.00
_cell.angle_beta   90.00
_cell.angle_gamma   90.00
#
_symmetry.space_group_name_H-M   'P 1'
#
loop_
_entity.id
_entity.type
_entity.pdbx_description
1 polymer ?
#
loop_
_entity_poly.entity_id
_entity_poly.type
_entity_poly.pdbx_seq_one_letter_code
_entity_poly.pdbx_strand_id
1 'polypeptide(L)'
;MNFEGDYSQIADAQLDALEQGPDADLYNAVLDAIELIFRAPGQAQALSTAITTSGGIRMRLPVAGHPPYKVFWSTTGPRIEAIFPHR
;
A
#
# COMPACT_ATOMS: atom_id res chain seq x y z
N MET A 1 17.94 -4.66 5.22
CA MET A 1 17.16 -4.76 3.96
C MET A 1 17.33 -3.44 3.25
N ASN A 2 17.83 -3.45 2.01
CA ASN A 2 17.89 -2.25 1.19
C ASN A 2 16.51 -2.06 0.57
N PHE A 3 15.82 -0.99 0.97
CA PHE A 3 14.47 -0.63 0.52
C PHE A 3 14.46 0.24 -0.75
N GLU A 4 15.64 0.46 -1.36
CA GLU A 4 15.80 1.24 -2.59
C GLU A 4 15.10 0.54 -3.77
N GLY A 5 13.80 0.81 -3.93
CA GLY A 5 12.99 0.31 -5.03
C GLY A 5 11.61 -0.19 -4.61
N ASP A 6 11.46 -0.61 -3.35
CA ASP A 6 10.24 -1.25 -2.83
C ASP A 6 9.10 -0.26 -2.56
N TYR A 7 9.45 1.02 -2.40
CA TYR A 7 8.52 2.13 -2.21
C TYR A 7 8.73 3.21 -3.27
N SER A 8 7.64 3.83 -3.70
CA SER A 8 7.71 5.11 -4.39
C SER A 8 8.00 6.24 -3.42
N GLN A 9 8.57 7.34 -3.91
CA GLN A 9 8.75 8.56 -3.11
C GLN A 9 7.43 9.09 -2.54
N ILE A 10 6.31 8.84 -3.25
CA ILE A 10 4.97 9.22 -2.79
C ILE A 10 4.56 8.32 -1.62
N ALA A 11 4.74 7.00 -1.75
CA ALA A 11 4.41 6.05 -0.70
C ALA A 11 5.26 6.29 0.56
N ASP A 12 6.54 6.57 0.39
CA ASP A 12 7.48 6.89 1.46
C ASP A 12 7.03 8.13 2.26
N ALA A 13 6.82 9.25 1.56
CA ALA A 13 6.33 10.48 2.19
C ALA A 13 4.95 10.33 2.85
N GLN A 14 4.09 9.45 2.32
CA GLN A 14 2.79 9.15 2.91
C GLN A 14 2.91 8.30 4.17
N LEU A 15 3.86 7.35 4.21
CA LEU A 15 4.15 6.58 5.41
C LEU A 15 4.71 7.48 6.51
N ASP A 16 5.66 8.36 6.18
CA ASP A 16 6.19 9.34 7.14
C ASP A 16 5.09 10.23 7.73
N ALA A 17 4.15 10.68 6.90
CA ALA A 17 3.02 11.50 7.36
C ALA A 17 2.05 10.71 8.25
N LEU A 18 1.84 9.42 7.98
CA LEU A 18 1.01 8.56 8.81
C LEU A 18 1.70 8.24 10.15
N GLU A 19 3.01 8.00 10.14
CA GLU A 19 3.81 7.74 11.34
C GLU A 19 3.81 8.96 12.29
N GLN A 20 3.88 10.18 11.71
CA GLN A 20 3.79 11.43 12.47
C GLN A 20 2.35 11.83 12.83
N GLY A 21 1.35 11.10 12.33
CA GLY A 21 -0.06 11.38 12.52
C GLY A 21 -0.57 10.98 13.92
N PRO A 22 -1.77 11.44 14.30
CA PRO A 22 -2.36 11.13 15.59
C PRO A 22 -2.96 9.71 15.69
N ASP A 23 -3.11 9.00 14.58
CA ASP A 23 -3.80 7.72 14.48
C ASP A 23 -2.79 6.58 14.25
N ALA A 24 -2.26 6.05 15.36
CA ALA A 24 -1.30 4.96 15.33
C ALA A 24 -1.91 3.63 14.85
N ASP A 25 -3.21 3.42 15.07
CA ASP A 25 -3.91 2.21 14.63
C ASP A 25 -4.01 2.18 13.10
N LEU A 26 -4.25 3.34 12.48
CA LEU A 26 -4.19 3.48 11.03
C LEU A 26 -2.80 3.17 10.48
N TYR A 27 -1.74 3.73 11.09
CA TYR A 27 -0.37 3.49 10.64
C TYR A 27 -0.02 2.00 10.71
N ASN A 28 -0.30 1.34 11.83
CA ASN A 28 -0.06 -0.10 11.99
C ASN A 28 -0.88 -0.93 10.98
N ALA A 29 -2.15 -0.60 10.76
CA ALA A 29 -2.97 -1.32 9.78
C ALA A 29 -2.44 -1.16 8.34
N VAL A 30 -1.84 -0.01 8.01
CA VAL A 30 -1.16 0.20 6.73
C VAL A 30 0.10 -0.66 6.64
N LEU A 31 0.89 -0.75 7.70
CA LEU A 31 2.06 -1.64 7.75
C LEU A 31 1.67 -3.12 7.58
N ASP A 32 0.59 -3.57 8.23
CA ASP A 32 0.08 -4.94 8.08
C ASP A 32 -0.31 -5.24 6.63
N ALA A 33 -0.97 -4.29 5.95
CA ALA A 33 -1.33 -4.42 4.54
C ALA A 33 -0.08 -4.49 3.63
N ILE A 34 0.95 -3.70 3.95
CA ILE A 34 2.23 -3.70 3.23
C ILE A 34 3.01 -4.99 3.47
N GLU A 35 3.07 -5.49 4.71
CA GLU A 35 3.67 -6.79 5.03
C GLU A 35 3.00 -7.90 4.24
N LEU A 36 1.66 -7.90 4.18
CA LEU A 36 0.90 -8.88 3.40
C LEU A 36 1.31 -8.87 1.92
N ILE A 37 1.48 -7.68 1.31
CA ILE A 37 1.90 -7.53 -0.08
C ILE A 37 3.27 -8.16 -0.32
N PHE A 38 4.25 -7.87 0.54
CA PHE A 38 5.61 -8.38 0.36
C PHE A 38 5.73 -9.87 0.70
N ARG A 39 5.05 -10.31 1.76
CA ARG A 39 5.17 -11.67 2.29
C ARG A 39 4.34 -12.69 1.51
N ALA A 40 3.16 -12.28 1.03
CA ALA A 40 2.23 -13.16 0.32
C ALA A 40 1.53 -12.41 -0.84
N PRO A 41 2.28 -11.99 -1.88
CA PRO A 41 1.73 -11.17 -2.97
C PRO A 41 0.56 -11.82 -3.71
N GLY A 42 0.52 -13.16 -3.82
CA GLY A 42 -0.62 -13.86 -4.42
C GLY A 42 -1.92 -13.71 -3.61
N GLN A 43 -1.82 -13.72 -2.27
CA GLN A 43 -2.96 -13.49 -1.39
C GLN A 43 -3.36 -12.01 -1.41
N ALA A 44 -2.39 -11.10 -1.35
CA ALA A 44 -2.64 -9.67 -1.47
C ALA A 44 -3.34 -9.35 -2.81
N GLN A 45 -2.93 -10.00 -3.90
CA GLN A 45 -3.56 -9.84 -5.21
C GLN A 45 -5.00 -10.35 -5.23
N ALA A 46 -5.27 -11.52 -4.63
CA ALA A 46 -6.62 -12.07 -4.52
C ALA A 46 -7.58 -11.17 -3.71
N LEU A 47 -7.05 -10.41 -2.75
CA LEU A 47 -7.80 -9.45 -1.94
C LEU A 47 -7.84 -8.03 -2.55
N SER A 48 -7.11 -7.81 -3.64
CA SER A 48 -7.02 -6.50 -4.29
C SER A 48 -8.02 -6.35 -5.44
N THR A 49 -8.40 -5.11 -5.73
CA THR A 49 -9.02 -4.75 -7.01
C THR A 49 -7.94 -4.28 -7.98
N ALA A 50 -7.88 -4.85 -9.19
CA ALA A 50 -7.03 -4.33 -10.26
C ALA A 50 -7.64 -3.06 -10.87
N ILE A 51 -6.82 -2.03 -11.07
CA ILE A 51 -7.19 -0.76 -11.69
C ILE A 51 -6.17 -0.42 -12.78
N THR A 52 -6.69 0.02 -13.93
CA THR A 52 -5.86 0.46 -15.05
C THR A 52 -5.52 1.94 -14.89
N THR A 53 -4.23 2.25 -14.96
CA THR A 53 -3.72 3.63 -14.93
C THR A 53 -2.92 3.90 -16.21
N SER A 54 -2.54 5.15 -16.45
CA SER A 54 -1.61 5.50 -17.54
C SER A 54 -0.24 4.82 -17.40
N GLY A 55 0.15 4.45 -16.17
CA GLY A 55 1.36 3.69 -15.85
C GLY A 55 1.18 2.17 -15.83
N GLY A 56 0.04 1.65 -16.32
CA GLY A 56 -0.28 0.23 -16.34
C GLY A 56 -1.22 -0.20 -15.21
N ILE A 57 -1.29 -1.51 -14.96
CA ILE A 57 -2.18 -2.08 -13.95
C ILE A 57 -1.57 -1.82 -12.56
N ARG A 58 -2.43 -1.37 -11.63
CA ARG A 58 -2.13 -1.26 -10.20
C ARG A 58 -3.14 -2.07 -9.42
N MET A 59 -2.69 -2.65 -8.33
CA MET A 59 -3.51 -3.38 -7.38
C MET A 59 -3.90 -2.43 -6.25
N ARG A 60 -5.17 -2.42 -5.89
CA ARG A 60 -5.72 -1.62 -4.79
C ARG A 60 -6.18 -2.56 -3.67
N LEU A 61 -5.41 -2.61 -2.60
CA LEU A 61 -5.71 -3.42 -1.41
C LEU A 61 -6.40 -2.56 -0.33
N PRO A 62 -7.57 -2.96 0.20
CA PRO A 62 -8.17 -2.35 1.39
C PRO A 62 -7.30 -2.49 2.63
N VAL A 63 -7.14 -1.39 3.37
CA VAL A 63 -6.60 -1.41 4.73
C VAL A 63 -7.70 -1.89 5.67
N ALA A 64 -7.44 -2.99 6.39
CA ALA A 64 -8.41 -3.57 7.32
C ALA A 64 -8.70 -2.60 8.48
N GLY A 65 -9.96 -2.56 8.93
CA GLY A 65 -10.40 -1.63 9.99
C GLY A 65 -10.48 -0.16 9.58
N HIS A 66 -9.93 0.22 8.42
CA HIS A 66 -9.86 1.60 7.94
C HIS A 66 -10.46 1.72 6.53
N PRO A 67 -11.80 1.65 6.38
CA PRO A 67 -12.47 1.61 5.09
C PRO A 67 -12.06 2.70 4.09
N PRO A 68 -11.76 3.95 4.50
CA PRO A 68 -11.26 4.94 3.56
C PRO A 68 -9.91 4.54 2.97
N TYR A 69 -8.99 3.95 3.73
CA TYR A 69 -7.61 3.79 3.31
C TYR A 69 -7.37 2.58 2.40
N LYS A 70 -6.51 2.77 1.40
CA LYS A 70 -6.13 1.78 0.39
C LYS A 70 -4.64 1.85 0.13
N VAL A 71 -3.99 0.70 0.02
CA VAL A 71 -2.60 0.58 -0.44
C VAL A 71 -2.61 0.24 -1.92
N PHE A 72 -1.92 1.05 -2.71
CA PHE A 72 -1.75 0.87 -4.15
C PHE A 72 -0.38 0.28 -4.40
N TRP A 73 -0.32 -0.82 -5.14
CA TRP A 73 0.93 -1.54 -5.37
C TRP A 73 0.99 -2.14 -6.78
N SER A 74 2.21 -2.44 -7.24
CA SER A 74 2.45 -3.07 -8.54
C SER A 74 2.98 -4.50 -8.36
N THR A 75 2.69 -5.38 -9.34
CA THR A 75 3.04 -6.81 -9.27
C THR A 75 4.36 -7.14 -9.96
N THR A 76 4.92 -6.22 -10.76
CA THR A 76 6.19 -6.40 -11.47
C THR A 76 7.35 -6.14 -10.50
N GLY A 77 7.52 -7.08 -9.57
CA GLY A 77 8.19 -6.82 -8.28
C GLY A 77 7.20 -6.14 -7.33
N PRO A 78 6.78 -6.77 -6.22
CA PRO A 78 5.84 -6.15 -5.30
C PRO A 78 6.43 -4.80 -4.86
N ARG A 79 5.78 -3.71 -5.23
CA ARG A 79 6.24 -2.35 -4.93
C ARG A 79 5.07 -1.48 -4.52
N ILE A 80 5.23 -0.75 -3.43
CA ILE A 80 4.22 0.17 -2.92
C ILE A 80 4.29 1.48 -3.70
N GLU A 81 3.18 1.85 -4.32
CA GLU A 81 3.08 2.98 -5.22
C GLU A 81 2.49 4.20 -4.53
N ALA A 82 1.47 4.00 -3.67
CA ALA A 82 0.86 5.06 -2.86
C ALA A 82 -0.07 4.48 -1.79
N ILE A 83 -0.44 5.32 -0.82
CA ILE A 83 -1.44 5.07 0.22
C ILE A 83 -2.42 6.24 0.20
N PHE A 84 -3.70 5.99 -0.10
CA PHE A 84 -4.70 7.05 -0.16
C PHE A 84 -5.95 6.71 0.66
N PRO A 85 -6.59 7.72 1.29
CA PRO A 85 -8.01 7.63 1.57
C PRO A 85 -8.76 7.66 0.23
N HIS A 86 -9.41 6.57 -0.11
CA HIS A 86 -10.35 6.49 -1.20
C HIS A 86 -11.59 7.31 -0.82
N ARG A 87 -11.76 8.45 -1.48
CA ARG A 87 -13.04 9.18 -1.54
C ARG A 87 -14.03 8.44 -2.42
#